data_AF-A0A6V7VRZ9-F1
#
_entry.id   AF-A0A6V7VRZ9-F1
#
_cell.length_a   1.000
_cell.length_b   1.000
_cell.length_c   1.000
_cell.angle_alpha   90.00
_cell.angle_beta   90.00
_cell.angle_gamma   90.00
#
_symmetry.space_group_name_H-M   'P 1'
#
loop_
_entity.id
_entity.type
_entity.pdbx_description
1 polymer ?
#
loop_
_entity_poly.entity_id
_entity_poly.type
_entity_poly.pdbx_seq_one_letter_code
_entity_poly.pdbx_strand_id
1 'polypeptide(L)'
;MYAGVPLICLPAAGDQPYNSAIVENLEIGVWVQRENMVTEIGGAIDLVLKDEKYYKNAQELRSAILHEFKNKSQKAKFLENVANVINN
;
A
#
# COMPACT_ATOMS: atom_id res chain seq x y z
N MET A 1 3.21 -2.27 3.26
CA MET A 1 1.99 -2.30 4.12
C MET A 1 2.03 -3.29 5.28
N TYR A 2 2.84 -4.37 5.26
CA TYR A 2 2.87 -5.36 6.36
C TYR A 2 3.12 -4.77 7.77
N ALA A 3 3.92 -3.70 7.86
CA ALA A 3 4.19 -3.00 9.11
C ALA A 3 3.07 -2.02 9.54
N GLY A 4 2.09 -1.74 8.68
CA GLY A 4 1.01 -0.78 8.97
C GLY A 4 1.50 0.66 9.11
N VAL A 5 2.57 1.01 8.40
CA VAL A 5 3.18 2.35 8.43
C VAL A 5 2.66 3.15 7.22
N PRO A 6 2.15 4.37 7.42
CA PRO A 6 1.77 5.27 6.34
C PRO A 6 2.92 5.63 5.41
N LEU A 7 2.62 6.03 4.18
CA LEU A 7 3.63 6.30 3.14
C LEU A 7 3.63 7.77 2.70
N ILE A 8 4.81 8.29 2.37
CA ILE A 8 4.96 9.47 1.52
C ILE A 8 5.59 8.98 0.23
N CYS A 9 4.83 9.05 -0.86
CA CYS A 9 5.23 8.54 -2.16
C CYS A 9 5.95 9.62 -2.95
N LEU A 10 7.16 9.30 -3.41
CA LEU A 10 7.99 10.12 -4.31
C LEU A 10 8.33 9.29 -5.56
N PRO A 11 7.35 9.06 -6.46
CA PRO A 11 7.56 8.20 -7.61
C PRO A 11 8.64 8.79 -8.55
N ALA A 12 9.43 7.91 -9.15
CA ALA A 12 10.47 8.26 -10.10
C ALA A 12 10.11 7.85 -11.53
N ALA A 13 9.77 6.58 -11.76
CA ALA A 13 9.43 6.06 -13.09
C ALA A 13 8.68 4.73 -12.99
N GLY A 14 8.21 4.23 -14.13
CA GLY A 14 7.57 2.93 -14.24
C GLY A 14 6.16 2.92 -13.65
N ASP A 15 5.85 1.90 -12.86
CA ASP A 15 4.56 1.69 -12.20
C ASP A 15 4.38 2.52 -10.91
N GLN A 16 5.43 3.21 -10.46
CA GLN A 16 5.40 3.97 -9.21
C GLN A 16 4.30 5.05 -9.15
N PRO A 17 4.00 5.83 -10.21
CA PRO A 17 2.89 6.78 -10.18
C PRO A 17 1.53 6.10 -9.93
N TYR A 18 1.30 4.95 -10.58
CA TYR A 18 0.08 4.16 -10.36
C TYR A 18 0.00 3.66 -8.91
N ASN A 19 1.08 3.06 -8.41
CA ASN A 19 1.13 2.58 -7.01
C ASN A 19 0.94 3.73 -6.01
N SER A 20 1.45 4.93 -6.31
CA SER A 20 1.27 6.12 -5.47
C SER A 20 -0.19 6.59 -5.46
N ALA A 21 -0.86 6.60 -6.61
CA ALA A 21 -2.29 6.90 -6.70
C ALA A 21 -3.14 5.89 -5.91
N ILE A 22 -2.77 4.60 -5.91
CA ILE A 22 -3.45 3.59 -5.07
C ILE A 22 -3.23 3.88 -3.58
N VAL A 23 -2.03 4.27 -3.17
CA VAL A 23 -1.73 4.66 -1.77
C VAL A 23 -2.58 5.85 -1.32
N GLU A 24 -2.75 6.87 -2.15
CA GLU A 24 -3.60 8.02 -1.86
C GLU A 24 -5.08 7.65 -1.82
N ASN A 25 -5.55 6.86 -2.79
CA ASN A 25 -6.95 6.43 -2.86
C ASN A 25 -7.35 5.55 -1.66
N LEU A 26 -6.41 4.77 -1.12
CA LEU A 26 -6.61 4.00 0.12
C LEU A 26 -6.43 4.85 1.39
N GLU A 27 -6.08 6.14 1.25
CA GLU A 27 -5.82 7.06 2.36
C GLU A 27 -4.80 6.52 3.39
N ILE A 28 -3.78 5.80 2.91
CA ILE A 28 -2.69 5.23 3.72
C ILE A 28 -1.37 5.94 3.48
N GLY A 29 -1.40 7.05 2.76
CA GLY A 29 -0.27 7.89 2.47
C GLY A 29 -0.64 9.03 1.55
N VAL A 30 0.37 9.81 1.18
CA VAL A 30 0.24 10.96 0.28
C VAL A 30 1.27 10.88 -0.82
N TRP A 31 0.94 11.37 -2.01
CA TRP A 31 1.89 11.50 -3.11
C TRP A 31 2.36 12.95 -3.20
N VAL A 32 3.67 13.14 -3.13
CA VAL A 32 4.33 14.42 -3.44
C VAL A 32 4.91 14.36 -4.86
N GLN A 33 4.53 15.32 -5.71
CA GLN A 33 5.09 15.44 -7.05
C GLN A 33 6.57 15.81 -6.95
N ARG A 34 7.41 15.18 -7.78
CA ARG A 34 8.88 15.33 -7.68
C ARG A 34 9.31 16.77 -7.94
N GLU A 35 8.61 17.45 -8.83
CA GLU A 35 8.80 18.85 -9.21
C GLU A 35 8.57 19.79 -8.00
N ASN A 36 7.66 19.42 -7.10
CA ASN A 36 7.27 20.21 -5.94
C ASN A 36 7.88 19.69 -4.63
N MET A 37 8.73 18.67 -4.69
CA MET A 37 9.22 17.95 -3.50
C MET A 37 9.85 18.89 -2.46
N VAL A 38 10.67 19.85 -2.91
CA VAL A 38 11.37 20.78 -2.01
C VAL A 38 10.39 21.61 -1.18
N THR A 39 9.25 21.99 -1.77
CA THR A 39 8.26 22.85 -1.12
C THR A 39 7.20 22.07 -0.35
N GLU A 40 6.87 20.85 -0.78
CA GLU A 40 5.72 20.10 -0.26
C GLU A 40 6.10 19.02 0.77
N ILE A 41 7.36 18.55 0.80
CA ILE A 41 7.74 17.41 1.64
C ILE A 41 7.51 17.66 3.14
N GLY A 42 7.78 18.88 3.61
CA GLY A 42 7.55 19.24 5.02
C GLY A 42 6.07 19.17 5.40
N GLY A 43 5.20 19.69 4.53
CA GLY A 43 3.75 19.63 4.72
C GLY A 43 3.21 18.20 4.66
N ALA A 44 3.75 17.38 3.76
CA ALA A 44 3.40 15.97 3.66
C ALA A 44 3.79 15.16 4.92
N ILE A 45 4.97 15.41 5.48
CA ILE A 45 5.40 14.81 6.75
C ILE A 45 4.46 15.21 7.88
N ASP A 46 4.18 16.51 8.00
CA ASP A 46 3.26 17.03 9.02
C ASP A 46 1.87 16.42 8.90
N LEU A 47 1.33 16.34 7.68
CA LEU A 47 0.01 15.79 7.40
C LEU A 47 -0.08 14.31 7.80
N VAL A 48 0.87 13.50 7.35
CA VAL A 48 0.88 12.05 7.64
C VAL A 48 1.10 11.74 9.12
N LEU A 49 1.84 12.58 9.84
CA LEU A 49 2.07 12.42 11.28
C LEU A 49 0.91 12.93 12.14
N LYS A 50 0.22 14.00 11.74
CA LYS A 50 -0.82 14.66 12.54
C LYS A 50 -2.23 14.12 12.26
N ASP A 51 -2.52 13.73 11.02
CA ASP A 51 -3.82 13.17 10.67
C ASP A 51 -3.83 11.65 10.93
N GLU A 52 -4.49 11.25 12.01
CA GLU A 52 -4.56 9.85 12.45
C GLU A 52 -5.18 8.92 11.40
N LYS A 53 -5.93 9.43 10.41
CA LYS A 53 -6.57 8.59 9.39
C LYS A 53 -5.56 7.74 8.65
N TYR A 54 -4.39 8.30 8.32
CA TYR A 54 -3.36 7.61 7.57
C TYR A 54 -2.83 6.40 8.35
N TYR A 55 -2.57 6.60 9.65
CA TYR A 55 -2.15 5.52 10.53
C TYR A 55 -3.24 4.46 10.70
N LYS A 56 -4.49 4.87 10.96
CA LYS A 56 -5.63 3.95 11.15
C LYS A 56 -5.84 3.09 9.91
N ASN A 57 -5.93 3.69 8.73
CA ASN A 57 -6.15 2.98 7.47
C ASN A 57 -4.97 2.04 7.15
N ALA A 58 -3.73 2.45 7.43
CA ALA A 58 -2.57 1.58 7.25
C ALA A 58 -2.60 0.36 8.18
N GLN A 59 -3.06 0.52 9.43
CA GLN A 59 -3.24 -0.58 10.38
C GLN A 59 -4.40 -1.51 10.01
N GLU A 60 -5.51 -0.97 9.50
CA GLU A 60 -6.64 -1.75 9.00
C GLU A 60 -6.21 -2.62 7.81
N LEU A 61 -5.51 -2.02 6.85
CA LEU A 61 -4.98 -2.75 5.70
C LEU A 61 -3.97 -3.83 6.12
N ARG A 62 -3.08 -3.53 7.07
CA ARG A 62 -2.19 -4.53 7.66
C ARG A 62 -2.99 -5.71 8.23
N SER A 63 -4.06 -5.42 8.97
CA SER A 63 -4.88 -6.43 9.61
C SER A 63 -5.58 -7.32 8.58
N ALA A 64 -6.09 -6.73 7.49
CA ALA A 64 -6.67 -7.46 6.36
C ALA A 64 -5.64 -8.39 5.70
N ILE A 65 -4.44 -7.87 5.39
CA ILE A 65 -3.33 -8.65 4.81
C ILE A 65 -2.95 -9.83 5.72
N LEU A 66 -2.81 -9.60 7.02
CA LEU A 66 -2.47 -10.65 7.99
C LEU A 66 -3.57 -11.69 8.13
N HIS A 67 -4.83 -11.27 8.09
CA HIS A 67 -5.98 -12.17 8.09
C HIS A 67 -5.99 -13.06 6.84
N GLU A 68 -5.73 -12.49 5.66
CA GLU A 68 -5.60 -13.28 4.42
C GLU A 68 -4.46 -14.29 4.46
N PHE A 69 -3.32 -13.95 5.06
CA PHE A 69 -2.20 -14.88 5.20
C PHE A 69 -2.48 -16.04 6.15
N LYS A 70 -3.29 -15.83 7.20
CA LYS A 70 -3.67 -16.89 8.16
C LYS A 70 -4.63 -17.90 7.56
N ASN A 71 -5.53 -17.46 6.68
CA ASN A 71 -6.37 -18.36 5.88
C ASN A 71 -5.51 -18.96 4.75
N LYS A 72 -5.79 -20.18 4.24
CA LYS A 72 -5.02 -20.84 3.14
C LYS A 72 -4.55 -19.76 2.14
N SER A 73 -3.24 -19.53 2.03
CA SER A 73 -2.74 -18.37 1.28
C SER A 73 -3.33 -18.38 -0.13
N GLN A 74 -3.77 -17.22 -0.63
CA GLN A 74 -4.35 -17.12 -1.98
C GLN A 74 -3.39 -17.69 -3.04
N LYS A 75 -2.08 -17.58 -2.79
CA LYS A 75 -1.03 -18.27 -3.56
C LYS A 75 -1.16 -19.79 -3.51
N ALA A 76 -1.36 -20.38 -2.34
CA ALA A 76 -1.57 -21.83 -2.21
C ALA A 76 -2.84 -22.29 -2.93
N LYS A 77 -3.96 -21.55 -2.78
CA LYS A 77 -5.19 -21.85 -3.53
C LYS A 77 -4.99 -21.71 -5.04
N PHE A 78 -4.26 -20.69 -5.48
CA PHE A 78 -3.92 -20.51 -6.88
C PHE A 78 -3.08 -21.67 -7.43
N LEU A 79 -2.03 -22.08 -6.71
CA LEU A 79 -1.19 -23.22 -7.10
C LEU A 79 -1.97 -24.53 -7.12
N GLU A 80 -2.86 -24.75 -6.15
CA GLU A 80 -3.79 -25.89 -6.11
C GLU A 80 -4.68 -25.90 -7.35
N ASN A 81 -5.27 -24.75 -7.71
CA ASN A 81 -6.09 -24.62 -8.92
C ASN A 81 -5.28 -24.86 -10.21
N VAL A 82 -4.07 -24.31 -10.32
CA VAL A 82 -3.19 -24.53 -11.48
C VAL A 82 -2.81 -26.00 -11.60
N ALA A 83 -2.47 -26.67 -10.50
CA ALA A 83 -2.16 -28.09 -10.49
C ALA A 83 -3.38 -28.94 -10.92
N ASN A 84 -4.59 -28.57 -10.49
CA ASN A 84 -5.82 -29.25 -10.88
C ASN A 84 -6.13 -29.09 -12.39
N VAL A 85 -5.75 -27.97 -13.01
CA VAL A 85 -5.91 -27.77 -14.46
C VAL A 85 -4.88 -28.55 -15.26
N ILE A 86 -3.63 -28.67 -14.78
CA ILE A 86 -2.56 -29.39 -15.48
C ILE A 86 -2.76 -30.91 -15.43
N ASN A 87 -3.35 -31.43 -14.35
CA ASN A 87 -3.56 -32.87 -14.15
C ASN A 87 -4.91 -33.41 -14.69
N ASN A 88 -5.75 -32.55 -15.28
CA ASN A 88 -6.94 -32.95 -16.04
C ASN A 88 -6.64 -32.93 -17.54
#